data_AF-A0A2D5SC31-F1
#
_entry.id   AF-A0A2D5SC31-F1
#
_cell.length_a   1.000
_cell.length_b   1.000
_cell.length_c   1.000
_cell.angle_alpha   90.00
_cell.angle_beta   90.00
_cell.angle_gamma   90.00
#
_symmetry.space_group_name_H-M   'P 1'
#
loop_
_entity.id
_entity.type
_entity.pdbx_description
1 polymer ?
#
loop_
_entity_poly.entity_id
_entity_poly.type
_entity_poly.pdbx_seq_one_letter_code
_entity_poly.pdbx_strand_id
1 'polypeptide(L)' 'MKLKDVTIGGRYRARVSGAMTTVRVLDLKESSTFGGRFRTTIVAVNETTGRQITIRSAQRLRPLCPQRDA' A
#
# COMPACT_ATOMS: atom_id res chain seq x y z
N MET A 1 8.44 -2.31 -5.33
CA MET A 1 7.05 -2.65 -5.67
C MET A 1 6.54 -1.73 -6.75
N LYS A 2 5.97 -2.29 -7.81
CA LYS A 2 5.17 -1.57 -8.81
C LYS A 2 3.70 -1.59 -8.38
N LEU A 3 2.88 -0.71 -8.94
CA LEU A 3 1.43 -0.68 -8.65
C LEU A 3 0.76 -2.03 -8.94
N LYS A 4 1.19 -2.68 -10.03
CA LYS A 4 0.68 -3.98 -10.49
C LYS A 4 0.90 -5.12 -9.50
N ASP A 5 1.87 -4.97 -8.59
CA ASP A 5 2.19 -5.96 -7.56
C ASP A 5 1.32 -5.76 -6.30
N VAL A 6 0.56 -4.67 -6.24
CA VAL A 6 -0.31 -4.34 -5.11
C VAL A 6 -1.71 -4.84 -5.41
N THR A 7 -2.20 -5.74 -4.58
CA THR A 7 -3.52 -6.36 -4.70
C THR A 7 -4.47 -5.76 -3.67
N ILE A 8 -5.68 -5.42 -4.10
CA ILE A 8 -6.76 -4.99 -3.19
C ILE A 8 -7.09 -6.15 -2.25
N GLY A 9 -7.19 -5.87 -0.95
CA GLY A 9 -7.34 -6.87 0.10
C GLY A 9 -6.03 -7.53 0.54
N GLY A 10 -4.93 -7.32 -0.19
CA GLY A 10 -3.60 -7.83 0.13
C GLY A 10 -3.00 -7.16 1.37
N ARG A 11 -2.16 -7.91 2.09
CA ARG A 11 -1.43 -7.42 3.26
C ARG A 11 0.01 -7.08 2.89
N TYR A 12 0.50 -5.96 3.40
CA TYR A 12 1.83 -5.44 3.11
C TYR A 12 2.44 -4.80 4.37
N ARG A 13 3.76 -4.60 4.38
CA ARG A 13 4.44 -3.79 5.41
C ARG A 13 4.66 -2.38 4.89
N ALA A 14 4.29 -1.38 5.68
CA ALA A 14 4.48 0.03 5.35
C ALA A 14 5.04 0.80 6.55
N ARG A 15 5.76 1.91 6.29
CA ARG A 15 6.22 2.80 7.36
C ARG A 15 5.11 3.79 7.69
N VAL A 16 4.51 3.63 8.87
CA VAL A 16 3.46 4.51 9.39
C VAL A 16 3.97 5.13 10.67
N SER A 17 4.01 6.47 10.73
CA SER A 17 4.46 7.22 11.92
C SER A 17 5.81 6.76 12.49
N GLY A 18 6.76 6.42 11.62
CA GLY A 18 8.12 6.01 12.01
C GLY A 18 8.32 4.51 12.23
N ALA A 19 7.27 3.72 12.43
CA ALA A 19 7.34 2.27 12.64
C ALA A 19 7.01 1.47 11.36
N MET A 20 7.58 0.26 11.23
CA MET A 20 7.11 -0.72 10.25
C MET A 20 5.84 -1.38 10.78
N THR A 21 4.76 -1.31 10.02
CA THR A 21 3.47 -1.87 10.43
C THR A 21 2.83 -2.64 9.28
N THR A 22 2.05 -3.66 9.64
CA THR A 22 1.23 -4.38 8.67
C THR A 22 0.01 -3.55 8.31
N VAL A 23 -0.20 -3.40 7.01
CA VAL A 23 -1.31 -2.64 6.44
C VAL A 23 -2.03 -3.51 5.42
N ARG A 24 -3.35 -3.42 5.40
CA ARG A 24 -4.19 -4.09 4.42
C ARG A 24 -4.69 -3.07 3.41
N VAL A 25 -4.47 -3.33 2.13
CA VAL A 25 -4.91 -2.44 1.05
C VAL A 25 -6.43 -2.57 0.90
N LEU A 26 -7.13 -1.45 0.93
CA LEU A 26 -8.58 -1.37 0.74
C LEU A 26 -8.94 -0.89 -0.66
N ASP A 27 -8.17 0.04 -1.21
CA ASP A 27 -8.47 0.62 -2.52
C ASP A 27 -7.20 1.14 -3.21
N LEU A 28 -7.22 1.15 -4.53
CA LEU A 28 -6.13 1.60 -5.40
C LEU A 28 -6.72 2.57 -6.43
N LYS A 29 -6.36 3.85 -6.30
CA LYS A 29 -6.75 4.89 -7.24
C LYS A 29 -5.53 5.41 -7.99
N GLU A 30 -5.58 5.39 -9.30
CA GLU A 30 -4.62 6.08 -10.16
C GLU A 30 -5.35 7.27 -10.79
N SER A 31 -4.84 8.49 -10.54
CA SER A 31 -5.39 9.69 -11.14
C SER A 31 -4.35 10.39 -12.01
N SER A 32 -4.74 10.76 -13.23
CA SER A 32 -3.91 11.60 -14.09
C SER A 32 -3.94 13.04 -13.57
N THR A 33 -2.78 13.62 -13.27
CA THR A 33 -2.66 15.06 -13.01
C THR A 33 -2.48 15.83 -14.31
N PHE A 34 -2.90 17.10 -14.31
CA PHE A 34 -2.70 18.03 -15.42
C PHE A 34 -1.20 18.08 -15.78
N GLY A 35 -0.85 17.67 -16.99
CA GLY A 35 0.56 17.48 -17.42
C GLY A 35 1.00 16.02 -17.60
N GLY A 36 0.08 15.04 -17.59
CA GLY A 36 0.37 13.66 -18.00
C GLY A 36 1.09 12.80 -16.96
N ARG A 37 1.29 13.31 -15.74
CA ARG A 37 1.84 12.53 -14.62
C ARG A 37 0.74 11.76 -13.92
N PHE A 38 0.93 10.44 -13.76
CA PHE A 38 0.03 9.60 -12.99
C PHE A 38 0.34 9.70 -11.50
N ARG A 39 -0.69 9.97 -10.70
CA ARG A 39 -0.63 10.01 -9.25
C ARG A 39 -1.31 8.78 -8.69
N THR A 40 -0.52 7.91 -8.08
CA THR A 40 -1.04 6.76 -7.33
C THR A 40 -1.51 7.18 -5.94
N THR A 41 -2.70 6.74 -5.56
CA THR A 41 -3.24 6.84 -4.21
C THR A 41 -3.70 5.46 -3.76
N ILE A 42 -3.03 4.91 -2.75
CA ILE A 42 -3.35 3.62 -2.15
C ILE A 42 -4.02 3.90 -0.82
N VAL A 43 -5.25 3.45 -0.67
CA VAL A 43 -5.95 3.48 0.62
C VAL A 43 -5.69 2.15 1.30
N ALA A 44 -5.16 2.20 2.52
CA ALA A 44 -4.92 1.03 3.33
C ALA A 44 -5.40 1.25 4.75
N VAL A 45 -5.62 0.18 5.49
CA VAL A 45 -5.88 0.21 6.93
C VAL A 45 -4.69 -0.38 7.67
N ASN A 46 -4.26 0.29 8.74
CA ASN A 46 -3.27 -0.25 9.65
C ASN A 46 -3.93 -1.34 10.50
N GLU A 47 -3.47 -2.60 10.39
CA GLU A 47 -4.08 -3.71 11.13
C GLU A 47 -3.79 -3.64 12.64
N THR A 48 -2.73 -2.94 13.06
CA THR A 48 -2.40 -2.77 14.48
C THR A 48 -3.26 -1.71 15.16
N THR A 49 -3.59 -0.62 14.46
CA THR A 49 -4.33 0.52 15.06
C THR A 49 -5.75 0.69 14.54
N GLY A 50 -6.14 -0.05 13.50
CA GLY A 50 -7.41 0.11 12.80
C GLY A 50 -7.55 1.40 11.98
N ARG A 51 -6.51 2.26 11.95
CA ARG A 51 -6.59 3.56 11.29
C ARG A 51 -6.44 3.44 9.79
N GLN A 52 -7.31 4.14 9.06
CA GLN A 52 -7.16 4.31 7.62
C GLN A 52 -5.98 5.25 7.33
N ILE A 53 -5.14 4.84 6.39
CA ILE A 53 -3.96 5.55 5.94
C ILE A 53 -3.97 5.68 4.42
N THR A 54 -3.34 6.74 3.94
CA THR A 54 -3.17 6.98 2.51
C THR A 54 -1.69 6.90 2.15
N ILE A 55 -1.35 6.01 1.22
CA ILE A 55 0.01 5.81 0.74
C ILE A 55 0.08 6.33 -0.70
N ARG A 56 0.95 7.32 -0.93
CA ARG A 56 1.09 8.03 -2.22
C ARG A 56 1.99 7.31 -3.25
N SER A 57 2.57 6.17 -2.88
CA SER A 57 3.48 5.42 -3.75
C SER A 57 3.56 3.96 -3.34
N ALA A 58 3.42 3.06 -4.32
CA ALA A 58 3.59 1.62 -4.13
C ALA A 58 5.01 1.24 -3.67
N GLN A 59 6.02 2.07 -3.93
CA GLN A 59 7.39 1.83 -3.45
C GLN A 59 7.51 1.87 -1.92
N ARG A 60 6.55 2.50 -1.23
CA ARG A 60 6.51 2.55 0.23
C ARG A 60 5.92 1.28 0.85
N LEU A 61 5.32 0.42 0.02
CA LEU A 61 4.87 -0.90 0.42
C LEU A 61 6.00 -1.90 0.24
N ARG A 62 6.15 -2.77 1.23
CA ARG A 62 7.00 -3.94 1.17
C ARG A 62 6.09 -5.17 1.17
N PRO A 63 6.34 -6.17 0.31
CA PRO A 63 5.66 -7.44 0.45
C PRO A 63 5.91 -7.98 1.86
N LEU A 64 4.85 -8.46 2.50
CA LEU A 64 5.06 -9.48 3.52
C LEU A 64 5.73 -10.63 2.78
N CYS A 65 6.90 -11.05 3.26
CA CYS A 65 7.64 -12.19 2.69
C CYS A 65 6.62 -13.27 2.33
N PRO A 66 6.66 -13.86 1.12
CA PRO A 66 5.77 -14.96 0.81
C PRO A 66 6.02 -16.02 1.87
N GLN A 67 4.98 -16.33 2.65
CA GLN A 67 4.95 -17.60 3.35
C GLN A 67 4.98 -18.63 2.21
N ARG A 68 6.18 -19.16 1.94
CA ARG A 68 6.34 -20.42 1.21
C ARG A 68 5.69 -21.46 2.11
N ASP A 69 4.38 -21.59 1.99
CA ASP A 69 3.72 -22.79 2.47
C ASP A 69 4.08 -23.89 1.47
N ALA A 70 5.02 -24.72 1.95
CA ALA A 70 5.39 -26.11 1.61
C ALA A 70 5.01 -26.67 0.23
#